data_AF-A0A2V8GNQ9-F1
#
_entry.id   AF-A0A2V8GNQ9-F1
#
_cell.length_a   1.000
_cell.length_b   1.000
_cell.length_c   1.000
_cell.angle_alpha   90.00
_cell.angle_beta   90.00
_cell.angle_gamma   90.00
#
_symmetry.space_group_name_H-M   'P 1'
#
loop_
_entity.id
_entity.type
_entity.pdbx_description
1 polymer ?
#
loop_
_entity_poly.entity_id
_entity_poly.type
_entity_poly.pdbx_seq_one_letter_code
_entity_poly.pdbx_strand_id
1 'polypeptide(L)'
;MANFTDRLKEIFKALSPAKVGEYIQESQIYRSIFRVGVPDSDRKRMLVMLGSVFLHLHPVKVRKSGIRMRYTWCMGGITFFLFLSLTFTGLLLMFYYRPTLEYAYVDIRDLREQVPLGIMREIHRWGAHAMVIAVWLHMYRVFMTGSYKPPREFNWNVGVILLVL
;
A
#
# COMPACT_ATOMS: atom_id res chain seq x y z
N MET A 1 -28.47 26.17 42.03
CA MET A 1 -27.34 25.26 41.73
C MET A 1 -27.81 24.27 40.67
N ALA A 2 -27.41 24.43 39.41
CA ALA A 2 -27.79 23.47 38.37
C ALA A 2 -27.20 22.08 38.71
N ASN A 3 -28.05 21.07 38.74
CA ASN A 3 -27.69 19.73 39.19
C ASN A 3 -26.60 19.15 38.28
N PHE A 4 -25.59 18.50 38.85
CA PHE A 4 -24.45 17.93 38.11
C PHE A 4 -24.90 16.98 36.99
N THR A 5 -26.00 16.26 37.23
CA THR A 5 -26.70 15.40 36.27
C THR A 5 -27.25 16.14 35.05
N ASP A 6 -27.73 17.37 35.20
CA ASP A 6 -28.24 18.17 34.07
C ASP A 6 -27.09 18.66 33.19
N ARG A 7 -25.95 19.04 33.80
CA ARG A 7 -24.72 19.37 33.05
C ARG A 7 -24.18 18.17 32.28
N LEU A 8 -24.21 16.97 32.87
CA LEU A 8 -23.76 15.75 32.19
C LEU A 8 -24.65 15.40 30.99
N LYS A 9 -25.98 15.55 31.11
CA LYS A 9 -26.90 15.34 29.98
C LYS A 9 -26.66 16.33 28.84
N GLU A 10 -26.41 17.60 29.16
CA GLU A 10 -26.07 18.63 28.17
C GLU A 10 -24.72 18.35 27.49
N ILE A 11 -23.70 17.92 28.24
CA ILE A 11 -22.41 17.52 27.67
C ILE A 11 -22.56 16.30 26.76
N PHE A 12 -23.30 15.27 27.17
CA PHE A 12 -23.54 14.08 26.34
C PHE A 12 -24.34 14.40 25.07
N LYS A 13 -25.30 15.31 25.16
CA LYS A 13 -26.07 15.82 24.02
C LYS A 13 -25.22 16.69 23.09
N ALA A 14 -24.26 17.44 23.63
CA ALA A 14 -23.28 18.20 22.85
C ALA A 14 -22.24 17.29 22.18
N LEU A 15 -21.82 16.20 22.85
CA LEU A 15 -20.91 15.18 22.33
C LEU A 15 -21.61 14.08 21.50
N SER A 16 -22.88 14.32 21.12
CA SER A 16 -23.63 13.42 20.26
C SER A 16 -22.86 13.17 18.95
N PRO A 17 -22.77 11.91 18.48
CA PRO A 17 -22.02 11.56 17.27
C PRO A 17 -22.49 12.33 16.03
N ALA A 18 -23.76 12.76 16.00
CA ALA A 18 -24.30 13.61 14.93
C ALA A 18 -23.68 15.02 14.92
N LYS A 19 -23.61 15.68 16.08
CA LYS A 19 -23.01 17.02 16.21
C LYS A 19 -21.50 17.02 16.01
N VAL A 20 -20.83 15.98 16.49
CA VAL A 20 -19.39 15.79 16.26
C VAL A 20 -19.11 15.60 14.77
N GLY A 21 -19.98 14.88 14.05
CA GLY A 21 -19.91 14.72 12.60
C GLY A 21 -20.03 16.05 11.84
N GLU A 22 -21.00 16.90 12.21
CA GLU A 22 -21.17 18.24 11.63
C GLU A 22 -19.97 19.14 11.88
N TYR A 23 -19.46 19.18 13.12
CA TYR A 23 -18.28 19.97 13.49
C TYR A 23 -17.02 19.57 12.70
N ILE A 24 -16.81 18.26 12.47
CA ILE A 24 -15.69 17.76 11.67
C ILE A 24 -15.87 18.17 10.20
N GLN A 25 -17.09 18.10 9.66
CA GLN A 25 -17.38 18.47 8.27
C GLN A 25 -17.22 19.98 8.00
N GLU A 26 -17.45 20.81 9.01
CA GLU A 26 -17.28 22.27 8.92
C GLU A 26 -15.84 22.74 9.12
N SER A 27 -14.95 21.86 9.61
CA SER A 27 -13.55 22.21 9.81
C SER A 27 -12.87 22.63 8.49
N GLN A 28 -12.01 23.66 8.57
CA GLN A 28 -11.22 24.11 7.40
C GLN A 28 -10.39 22.97 6.80
N ILE A 29 -9.91 22.05 7.64
CA ILE A 29 -9.14 20.88 7.22
C ILE A 29 -10.02 19.95 6.37
N TYR A 30 -11.24 19.63 6.82
CA TYR A 30 -12.14 18.75 6.07
C TYR A 30 -12.59 19.35 4.73
N ARG A 31 -12.96 20.64 4.70
CA ARG A 31 -13.27 21.35 3.45
C ARG A 31 -12.07 21.47 2.50
N SER A 32 -10.84 21.48 3.02
CA SER A 32 -9.63 21.50 2.19
C SER A 32 -9.32 20.14 1.54
N ILE A 33 -9.58 19.04 2.26
CA ILE A 33 -9.30 17.67 1.80
C ILE A 33 -10.43 17.15 0.89
N PHE A 34 -11.69 17.41 1.25
CA PHE A 34 -12.87 17.03 0.47
C PHE A 34 -13.56 18.27 -0.08
N ARG A 35 -12.94 18.88 -1.11
CA ARG A 35 -13.46 20.08 -1.78
C ARG A 35 -14.81 19.87 -2.47
N VAL A 36 -15.10 18.64 -2.87
CA VAL A 36 -16.34 18.27 -3.55
C VAL A 36 -17.12 17.38 -2.59
N GLY A 37 -18.33 17.80 -2.23
CA GLY A 37 -19.21 17.02 -1.33
C GLY A 37 -19.54 15.63 -1.87
N VAL A 38 -20.26 14.83 -1.05
CA VAL A 38 -20.55 13.41 -1.34
C VAL A 38 -21.02 13.21 -2.80
N PRO A 39 -20.40 12.28 -3.55
CA PRO A 39 -20.65 12.14 -4.97
C PRO A 39 -21.94 11.38 -5.26
N ASP A 40 -22.96 12.11 -5.71
CA ASP A 40 -24.27 11.55 -6.11
C ASP A 40 -24.32 11.12 -7.59
N SER A 41 -23.35 11.53 -8.40
CA SER A 41 -23.26 11.22 -9.83
C SER A 41 -21.84 10.82 -10.25
N ASP A 42 -21.72 10.11 -11.37
CA ASP A 42 -20.43 9.67 -11.92
C ASP A 42 -19.46 10.83 -12.17
N ARG A 43 -19.97 11.98 -12.66
CA ARG A 43 -19.18 13.19 -12.89
C ARG A 43 -18.65 13.76 -11.58
N LYS A 44 -19.50 13.82 -10.54
CA LYS A 44 -19.13 14.31 -9.22
C LYS A 44 -18.10 13.38 -8.55
N ARG A 45 -18.20 12.06 -8.75
CA ARG A 45 -17.22 11.07 -8.28
C ARG A 45 -15.84 11.26 -8.91
N MET A 46 -15.80 11.54 -10.21
CA MET A 46 -14.55 11.90 -10.91
C MET A 46 -13.96 13.21 -10.38
N LEU A 47 -14.79 14.22 -10.17
CA LEU A 47 -14.35 15.52 -9.64
C LEU A 47 -13.80 15.42 -8.21
N VAL A 48 -14.42 14.59 -7.35
CA VAL A 48 -13.90 14.31 -6.00
C VAL A 48 -12.51 13.68 -6.06
N MET A 49 -12.32 12.69 -6.93
CA MET A 49 -11.05 11.98 -7.06
C MET A 49 -9.95 12.83 -7.70
N LEU A 50 -10.27 13.65 -8.70
CA LEU A 50 -9.31 14.55 -9.34
C LEU A 50 -9.01 15.81 -8.53
N GLY A 51 -9.97 16.28 -7.74
CA GLY A 51 -9.86 17.51 -6.94
C GLY A 51 -9.16 17.34 -5.60
N SER A 52 -8.78 16.12 -5.22
CA SER A 52 -8.18 15.80 -3.92
C SER A 52 -6.84 15.11 -4.11
N VAL A 53 -5.79 15.62 -3.47
CA VAL A 53 -4.43 15.07 -3.58
C VAL A 53 -4.35 13.60 -3.14
N PHE A 54 -5.17 13.15 -2.19
CA PHE A 54 -5.12 11.77 -1.71
C PHE A 54 -6.00 10.79 -2.51
N LEU A 55 -7.10 11.27 -3.10
CA LEU A 55 -8.04 10.39 -3.80
C LEU A 55 -7.67 10.17 -5.27
N HIS A 56 -6.72 10.92 -5.83
CA HIS A 56 -6.27 10.72 -7.20
C HIS A 56 -5.57 9.36 -7.40
N LEU A 57 -5.01 8.77 -6.34
CA LEU A 57 -4.34 7.47 -6.38
C LEU A 57 -5.33 6.32 -6.60
N HIS A 58 -6.61 6.51 -6.22
CA HIS A 58 -7.63 5.49 -6.37
C HIS A 58 -8.30 5.57 -7.76
N PRO A 59 -8.41 4.43 -8.48
CA PRO A 59 -9.06 4.42 -9.79
C PRO A 59 -10.56 4.69 -9.66
N VAL A 60 -11.08 5.59 -10.50
CA VAL A 60 -12.50 6.00 -10.51
C VAL A 60 -13.45 4.86 -10.81
N LYS A 61 -13.06 3.98 -11.75
CA LYS A 61 -13.87 2.85 -12.19
C LYS A 61 -12.97 1.64 -12.40
N VAL A 62 -13.34 0.53 -11.77
CA VAL A 62 -12.67 -0.76 -11.95
C VAL A 62 -13.71 -1.81 -12.32
N ARG A 63 -13.39 -2.66 -13.30
CA ARG A 63 -14.28 -3.77 -13.69
C ARG A 63 -14.28 -4.81 -12.57
N LYS A 64 -15.47 -5.18 -12.06
CA LYS A 64 -15.63 -6.18 -10.97
C LYS A 64 -14.93 -7.51 -11.26
N SER A 65 -14.89 -7.93 -12.52
CA SER A 65 -14.22 -9.18 -12.92
C SER A 65 -12.72 -9.19 -12.65
N GLY A 66 -12.05 -8.03 -12.65
CA GLY A 66 -10.62 -7.89 -12.39
C GLY A 66 -10.25 -7.87 -10.91
N ILE A 67 -11.21 -7.62 -10.00
CA ILE A 67 -10.98 -7.55 -8.55
C ILE A 67 -11.24 -8.92 -7.89
N ARG A 68 -11.87 -9.86 -8.60
CA ARG A 68 -12.18 -11.19 -8.04
C ARG A 68 -10.88 -11.90 -7.66
N MET A 69 -10.66 -12.03 -6.34
CA MET A 69 -9.45 -12.63 -5.75
C MET A 69 -9.14 -14.02 -6.32
N ARG A 70 -10.18 -14.81 -6.61
CA ARG A 70 -10.05 -16.15 -7.21
C ARG A 70 -9.39 -16.16 -8.61
N TYR A 71 -9.46 -15.05 -9.35
CA TYR A 71 -9.04 -14.95 -10.76
C TYR A 71 -7.73 -14.16 -10.96
N THR A 72 -7.38 -13.28 -10.04
CA THR A 72 -6.12 -12.53 -10.06
C THR A 72 -5.10 -13.06 -9.06
N TRP A 73 -5.53 -13.80 -8.03
CA TRP A 73 -4.70 -14.23 -6.89
C TRP A 73 -3.92 -13.07 -6.22
N CYS A 74 -4.32 -11.82 -6.51
CA CYS A 74 -3.58 -10.60 -6.19
C CYS A 74 -2.05 -10.69 -6.44
N MET A 75 -1.60 -11.46 -7.44
CA MET A 75 -0.18 -11.78 -7.57
C MET A 75 0.70 -10.53 -7.74
N GLY A 76 0.25 -9.54 -8.52
CA GLY A 76 1.00 -8.27 -8.65
C GLY A 76 1.07 -7.46 -7.35
N GLY A 77 0.01 -7.51 -6.52
CA GLY A 77 0.02 -6.87 -5.21
C GLY A 77 0.93 -7.60 -4.22
N ILE A 78 0.97 -8.93 -4.28
CA ILE A 78 1.91 -9.75 -3.50
C ILE A 78 3.34 -9.42 -3.88
N THR A 79 3.65 -9.30 -5.18
CA THR A 79 4.98 -8.93 -5.64
C THR A 79 5.40 -7.55 -5.13
N PHE A 80 4.51 -6.56 -5.18
CA PHE A 80 4.76 -5.22 -4.64
C PHE A 80 4.99 -5.24 -3.12
N PHE A 81 4.20 -6.02 -2.38
CA PHE A 81 4.38 -6.20 -0.94
C PHE A 81 5.74 -6.84 -0.61
N LEU A 82 6.13 -7.88 -1.36
CA LEU A 82 7.44 -8.53 -1.20
C LEU A 82 8.59 -7.57 -1.50
N PHE A 83 8.47 -6.72 -2.52
CA PHE A 83 9.45 -5.69 -2.83
C PHE A 83 9.63 -4.69 -1.66
N LEU A 84 8.53 -4.22 -1.04
CA LEU A 84 8.61 -3.34 0.13
C LEU A 84 9.27 -4.04 1.33
N SER A 85 8.90 -5.30 1.58
CA SER A 85 9.51 -6.12 2.63
C SER A 85 11.02 -6.29 2.40
N LEU A 86 11.44 -6.59 1.17
CA LEU A 86 12.84 -6.70 0.79
C LEU A 86 13.59 -5.39 0.94
N THR A 87 12.99 -4.27 0.53
CA THR A 87 13.61 -2.95 0.70
C THR A 87 13.84 -2.64 2.17
N PHE A 88 12.86 -2.89 3.03
CA PHE A 88 12.98 -2.63 4.47
C PHE A 88 14.02 -3.53 5.14
N THR A 89 13.96 -4.84 4.88
CA THR A 89 14.92 -5.80 5.43
C THR A 89 16.33 -5.56 4.88
N GLY A 90 16.47 -5.22 3.60
CA GLY A 90 17.74 -4.90 2.96
C GLY A 90 18.39 -3.65 3.53
N LEU A 91 17.62 -2.58 3.76
CA LEU A 91 18.10 -1.36 4.39
C LEU A 91 18.66 -1.62 5.79
N LEU A 92 17.97 -2.46 6.57
CA LEU A 92 18.47 -2.85 7.90
C LEU A 92 19.77 -3.68 7.82
N LEU A 93 19.88 -4.58 6.84
CA LEU A 93 21.10 -5.35 6.61
C LEU A 93 22.29 -4.47 6.20
N MET A 94 22.05 -3.38 5.45
CA MET A 94 23.11 -2.46 5.02
C MET A 94 23.82 -1.77 6.20
N PHE A 95 23.16 -1.58 7.35
CA PHE A 95 23.82 -1.03 8.55
C PHE A 95 24.87 -1.96 9.15
N TYR A 96 24.80 -3.26 8.88
CA TYR A 96 25.69 -4.28 9.45
C TYR A 96 26.68 -4.86 8.44
N TYR A 97 26.46 -4.67 7.14
CA TYR A 97 27.30 -5.23 6.09
C TYR A 97 28.33 -4.22 5.56
N ARG A 98 29.62 -4.56 5.63
CA ARG A 98 30.69 -3.77 4.99
C ARG A 98 31.07 -4.38 3.64
N PRO A 99 30.96 -3.62 2.53
CA PRO A 99 31.29 -4.10 1.19
C PRO A 99 32.81 -4.08 0.93
N THR A 100 33.58 -4.81 1.74
CA THR A 100 35.05 -4.93 1.62
C THR A 100 35.44 -6.40 1.64
N LEU A 101 36.41 -6.80 0.81
CA LEU A 101 36.79 -8.20 0.63
C LEU A 101 37.23 -8.87 1.94
N GLU A 102 37.91 -8.12 2.81
CA GLU A 102 38.45 -8.60 4.09
C GLU A 102 37.36 -8.92 5.12
N TYR A 103 36.27 -8.16 5.13
CA TYR A 103 35.22 -8.26 6.16
C TYR A 103 33.91 -8.86 5.66
N ALA A 104 33.68 -8.96 4.34
CA ALA A 104 32.39 -9.40 3.79
C ALA A 104 31.94 -10.78 4.30
N TYR A 105 32.85 -11.76 4.38
CA TYR A 105 32.51 -13.10 4.90
C TYR A 105 32.25 -13.10 6.41
N VAL A 106 33.07 -12.36 7.16
CA VAL A 106 32.99 -12.27 8.62
C VAL A 106 31.67 -11.60 9.02
N ASP A 107 31.30 -10.49 8.38
CA ASP A 107 30.06 -9.77 8.65
C ASP A 107 28.82 -10.65 8.40
N ILE A 108 28.84 -11.49 7.35
CA ILE A 108 27.74 -12.43 7.04
C ILE A 108 27.63 -13.57 8.07
N ARG A 109 28.76 -14.03 8.61
CA ARG A 109 28.80 -15.03 9.68
C ARG A 109 28.32 -14.43 10.99
N ASP A 110 28.79 -13.24 11.34
CA ASP A 110 28.44 -12.54 12.58
C ASP A 110 26.96 -12.14 12.59
N LEU A 111 26.41 -11.73 11.44
CA LEU A 111 24.97 -11.55 11.25
C LEU A 111 24.16 -12.80 11.59
N ARG A 112 24.69 -14.00 11.37
CA ARG A 112 23.99 -15.26 11.65
C ARG A 112 24.05 -15.64 13.13
N GLU A 113 25.17 -15.37 13.79
CA GLU A 113 25.49 -15.97 15.10
C GLU A 113 25.36 -15.01 16.27
N GLN A 114 25.61 -13.71 16.06
CA GLN A 114 25.81 -12.76 17.16
C GLN A 114 24.79 -11.61 17.16
N VAL A 115 24.16 -11.32 16.03
CA VAL A 115 23.23 -10.18 15.89
C VAL A 115 21.78 -10.63 16.11
N PRO A 116 20.97 -9.93 16.94
CA PRO A 116 19.54 -10.23 17.14
C PRO A 116 18.71 -10.22 15.84
N LEU A 117 19.23 -9.60 14.78
CA LEU A 117 18.64 -9.50 13.45
C LEU A 117 19.07 -10.63 12.49
N GLY A 118 19.70 -11.71 12.96
CA GLY A 118 20.11 -12.82 12.08
C GLY A 118 18.96 -13.49 11.32
N ILE A 119 17.75 -13.48 11.91
CA ILE A 119 16.51 -13.93 11.25
C ILE A 119 16.16 -13.03 10.06
N MET A 120 16.51 -11.73 10.12
CA MET A 120 16.22 -10.76 9.06
C MET A 120 16.93 -11.11 7.76
N ARG A 121 18.15 -11.66 7.83
CA ARG A 121 18.88 -12.16 6.66
C ARG A 121 18.15 -13.30 5.99
N GLU A 122 17.63 -14.23 6.77
CA GLU A 122 16.88 -15.37 6.24
C GLU A 122 15.54 -14.92 5.65
N ILE A 123 14.85 -13.98 6.29
CA ILE A 123 13.63 -13.36 5.74
C ILE A 123 13.93 -12.66 4.42
N HIS A 124 15.03 -11.89 4.33
CA HIS A 124 15.43 -11.21 3.10
C HIS A 124 15.73 -12.22 1.98
N ARG A 125 16.46 -13.30 2.29
CA ARG A 125 16.78 -14.37 1.32
C ARG A 125 15.53 -15.10 0.83
N TRP A 126 14.68 -15.57 1.74
CA TRP A 126 13.43 -16.26 1.38
C TRP A 126 12.44 -15.32 0.68
N GLY A 127 12.38 -14.06 1.10
CA GLY A 127 11.60 -13.01 0.46
C GLY A 127 12.04 -12.78 -0.98
N ALA A 128 13.35 -12.81 -1.27
CA ALA A 128 13.88 -12.63 -2.61
C ALA A 128 13.46 -13.78 -3.53
N HIS A 129 13.59 -15.03 -3.06
CA HIS A 129 13.11 -16.20 -3.80
C HIS A 129 11.60 -16.14 -4.04
N ALA A 130 10.82 -15.79 -3.02
CA ALA A 130 9.38 -15.64 -3.14
C ALA A 130 8.99 -14.53 -4.12
N MET A 131 9.71 -13.40 -4.13
CA MET A 131 9.46 -12.29 -5.05
C MET A 131 9.67 -12.73 -6.49
N VAL A 132 10.79 -13.38 -6.81
CA VAL A 132 11.08 -13.87 -8.16
C VAL A 132 9.95 -14.82 -8.62
N ILE A 133 9.60 -15.82 -7.82
CA ILE A 133 8.52 -16.76 -8.14
C ILE A 133 7.18 -16.01 -8.36
N ALA A 134 6.86 -15.04 -7.50
CA ALA A 134 5.65 -14.25 -7.62
C ALA A 134 5.62 -13.39 -8.90
N VAL A 135 6.73 -12.76 -9.29
CA VAL A 135 6.83 -12.03 -10.58
C VAL A 135 6.58 -12.99 -11.73
N TRP A 136 7.23 -14.16 -11.75
CA TRP A 136 7.05 -15.15 -12.82
C TRP A 136 5.58 -15.57 -12.97
N LEU A 137 4.92 -15.90 -11.86
CA LEU A 137 3.50 -16.26 -11.86
C LEU A 137 2.61 -15.08 -12.28
N HIS A 138 2.94 -13.86 -11.87
CA HIS A 138 2.24 -12.65 -12.29
C HIS A 138 2.33 -12.45 -13.80
N MET A 139 3.52 -12.55 -14.37
CA MET A 139 3.78 -12.40 -15.81
C MET A 139 3.07 -13.49 -16.61
N TYR A 140 3.18 -14.75 -16.18
CA TYR A 140 2.46 -15.88 -16.78
C TYR A 140 0.95 -15.63 -16.82
N ARG A 141 0.37 -15.13 -15.73
CA ARG A 141 -1.06 -14.79 -15.66
C ARG A 141 -1.43 -13.65 -16.60
N VAL A 142 -0.64 -12.58 -16.66
CA VAL A 142 -0.90 -11.45 -17.57
C VAL A 142 -0.86 -11.90 -19.03
N PHE A 143 0.05 -12.81 -19.36
CA PHE A 143 0.14 -13.44 -20.67
C PHE A 143 -1.09 -14.31 -20.98
N MET A 144 -1.42 -15.27 -20.10
CA MET A 144 -2.54 -16.20 -20.29
C MET A 144 -3.91 -15.49 -20.34
N THR A 145 -4.06 -14.39 -19.61
CA THR A 145 -5.29 -13.59 -19.64
C THR A 145 -5.32 -12.54 -20.76
N GLY A 146 -4.29 -12.47 -21.61
CA GLY A 146 -4.20 -11.51 -22.71
C GLY A 146 -4.22 -10.05 -22.25
N SER A 147 -3.82 -9.77 -21.01
CA SER A 147 -3.99 -8.45 -20.39
C SER A 147 -3.00 -7.40 -20.88
N TYR A 148 -1.95 -7.84 -21.60
CA TYR A 148 -0.92 -7.00 -22.25
C TYR A 148 -1.39 -6.31 -23.54
N LYS A 149 -2.55 -6.71 -24.09
CA LYS A 149 -3.14 -6.13 -25.31
C LYS A 149 -3.50 -4.63 -25.13
N PRO A 150 -3.71 -3.88 -26.23
CA PRO A 150 -4.16 -2.49 -26.18
C PRO A 150 -5.36 -2.33 -25.23
N PRO A 151 -5.41 -1.31 -24.34
CA PRO A 151 -4.56 -0.12 -24.23
C PRO A 151 -3.43 -0.21 -23.17
N ARG A 152 -3.00 -1.41 -22.73
CA ARG A 152 -2.06 -1.60 -21.60
C ARG A 152 -0.65 -2.04 -22.02
N GLU A 153 -0.29 -1.80 -23.27
CA GLU A 153 0.96 -2.23 -23.91
C GLU A 153 2.18 -1.62 -23.21
N PHE A 154 2.08 -0.32 -22.88
CA PHE A 154 3.14 0.38 -22.15
C PHE A 154 3.40 -0.24 -20.76
N ASN A 155 2.33 -0.59 -20.03
CA ASN A 155 2.46 -1.21 -18.71
C ASN A 155 3.07 -2.62 -18.80
N TRP A 156 2.81 -3.34 -19.89
CA TRP A 156 3.47 -4.63 -20.14
C TRP A 156 4.97 -4.45 -20.35
N ASN A 157 5.40 -3.49 -21.16
CA ASN A 157 6.82 -3.22 -21.39
C ASN A 157 7.53 -2.83 -20.09
N VAL A 158 6.91 -1.98 -19.27
CA VAL A 158 7.42 -1.65 -17.92
C VAL A 158 7.56 -2.91 -17.06
N GLY A 159 6.56 -3.79 -17.07
CA GLY A 159 6.62 -5.07 -16.35
C GLY A 159 7.73 -6.00 -16.82
N VAL A 160 8.01 -6.05 -18.13
CA VAL A 160 9.13 -6.84 -18.69
C VAL A 160 10.47 -6.25 -18.26
N ILE A 161 10.63 -4.92 -18.29
CA ILE A 161 11.85 -4.28 -17.80
C ILE A 161 12.08 -4.58 -16.32
N LEU A 162 11.02 -4.50 -15.50
CA LEU A 162 11.07 -4.82 -14.07
C LEU A 162 11.34 -6.31 -13.77
N LEU A 163 11.05 -7.23 -14.71
CA LEU A 163 11.41 -8.64 -14.56
C LEU A 163 12.90 -8.87 -14.81
N VAL A 164 13.53 -8.05 -15.67
CA VAL A 164 14.95 -8.17 -16.03
C VAL A 164 15.86 -7.52 -14.99
N LEU A 165 15.40 -6.44 -14.34
CA LEU A 165 16.09 -5.77 -13.24
C LEU A 165 15.99 -6.57 -11.93
#